data_AF-A0AAE4Z766-F1
#
_entry.id   AF-A0AAE4Z766-F1
#
_cell.length_a   1.000
_cell.length_b   1.000
_cell.length_c   1.000
_cell.angle_alpha   90.00
_cell.angle_beta   90.00
_cell.angle_gamma   90.00
#
_symmetry.space_group_name_H-M   'P 1'
#
loop_
_entity.id
_entity.type
_entity.pdbx_description
1 polymer ?
#
loop_
_entity_poly.entity_id
_entity_poly.type
_entity_poly.pdbx_seq_one_letter_code
_entity_poly.pdbx_strand_id
1 'polypeptide(L)'
;MPRTLLEFFADEATDYLDKLQATLETAGEPDADELRRLARALRGSARMADQEAVARGAGALQTLASELSAGRRHWSPDLRATLISALAELRGMVNSLDEPAPDLSARAEALAQKLGEVSTPPPPPSKDDDRFRRYLGTELRGLASDIGDALVVLERDPRNREPLKRLLRRIRPLRGIEGVDDTPGVGSAVMAVEEVILRIADTSATVGPGHLVLFRRARQALDDVATELIRGFRPEAISGGIEIEDLKDQILETAAQREITWISELFHDDDGPHIEECPMAERGAGSWDAFFALEATGSLDTIDRIRAEMAREPESARKAGERLAFTLRQLRERAVTFGHAEMGRVARRAAAAVRAALEGPPWRLQAIAIDLAVTVAALRSYLGTSDEEARHQALKRGEDSLQAATHPSREPTVDIEELVYTTEDAVERAKSLWSEAGSVIRSPQPDFDRAQGLLAEALDLIGHALDRVDARTTK
;
A
#
# COMPACT_ATOMS: atom_id res chain seq x y z
N MET A 1 -7.44 -66.00 10.43
CA MET A 1 -6.52 -65.50 9.39
C MET A 1 -6.23 -64.05 9.68
N PRO A 2 -4.97 -63.58 9.59
CA PRO A 2 -4.68 -62.15 9.67
C PRO A 2 -5.33 -61.42 8.48
N ARG A 3 -5.99 -60.28 8.73
CA ARG A 3 -6.57 -59.47 7.65
C ARG A 3 -5.48 -58.93 6.74
N THR A 4 -5.76 -58.87 5.45
CA THR A 4 -4.85 -58.21 4.50
C THR A 4 -4.92 -56.69 4.65
N LEU A 5 -3.88 -55.98 4.21
CA LEU A 5 -3.87 -54.52 4.17
C LEU A 5 -5.04 -53.97 3.32
N LEU A 6 -5.42 -54.71 2.27
CA LEU A 6 -6.51 -54.36 1.36
C LEU A 6 -7.88 -54.49 2.05
N GLU A 7 -8.11 -55.57 2.81
CA GLU A 7 -9.33 -55.76 3.60
C GLU A 7 -9.47 -54.67 4.68
N PHE A 8 -8.37 -54.30 5.35
CA PHE A 8 -8.37 -53.21 6.32
C PHE A 8 -8.70 -51.87 5.65
N PHE A 9 -8.10 -51.60 4.49
CA PHE A 9 -8.40 -50.40 3.71
C PHE A 9 -9.86 -50.35 3.25
N ALA A 10 -10.42 -51.46 2.76
CA ALA A 10 -11.81 -51.50 2.29
C ALA A 10 -12.80 -51.17 3.43
N ASP A 11 -12.57 -51.73 4.63
CA ASP A 11 -13.36 -51.41 5.83
C ASP A 11 -13.24 -49.92 6.21
N GLU A 12 -12.02 -49.39 6.28
CA GLU A 12 -11.77 -47.99 6.67
C GLU A 12 -12.30 -47.00 5.62
N ALA A 13 -12.13 -47.30 4.34
CA ALA A 13 -12.65 -46.51 3.23
C ALA A 13 -14.18 -46.47 3.25
N THR A 14 -14.82 -47.60 3.57
CA THR A 14 -16.29 -47.67 3.71
C THR A 14 -16.78 -46.77 4.84
N ASP A 15 -16.12 -46.80 6.01
CA ASP A 15 -16.44 -45.92 7.14
C ASP A 15 -16.27 -44.42 6.79
N TYR A 16 -15.20 -44.04 6.09
CA TYR A 16 -15.04 -42.67 5.61
C TYR A 16 -16.13 -42.27 4.60
N LEU A 17 -16.49 -43.16 3.67
CA LEU A 17 -17.54 -42.90 2.69
C LEU A 17 -18.92 -42.77 3.35
N ASP A 18 -19.20 -43.55 4.39
CA ASP A 18 -20.44 -43.44 5.18
C ASP A 18 -20.51 -42.12 5.95
N LYS A 19 -19.41 -41.68 6.56
CA LYS A 19 -19.31 -40.37 7.22
C LYS A 19 -19.48 -39.21 6.24
N LEU A 20 -18.87 -39.31 5.06
CA LEU A 20 -19.02 -38.33 3.98
C LEU A 20 -20.48 -38.28 3.51
N GLN A 21 -21.12 -39.42 3.30
CA GLN A 21 -22.54 -39.53 2.93
C GLN A 21 -23.44 -38.86 3.98
N ALA A 22 -23.26 -39.20 5.26
CA ALA A 22 -24.03 -38.62 6.37
C ALA A 22 -23.89 -37.09 6.44
N THR A 23 -22.71 -36.56 6.11
CA THR A 23 -22.48 -35.11 6.03
C THR A 23 -23.34 -34.45 4.95
N LEU A 24 -23.59 -35.14 3.83
CA LEU A 24 -24.43 -34.65 2.71
C LEU A 24 -25.94 -34.87 2.90
N GLU A 25 -26.33 -35.74 3.84
CA GLU A 25 -27.73 -36.03 4.18
C GLU A 25 -28.35 -34.96 5.08
N THR A 26 -27.51 -34.20 5.79
CA THR A 26 -27.94 -33.06 6.59
C THR A 26 -28.63 -32.01 5.71
N ALA A 27 -29.74 -31.44 6.20
CA ALA A 27 -30.48 -30.42 5.47
C ALA A 27 -29.65 -29.13 5.38
N GLY A 28 -29.40 -28.64 4.17
CA GLY A 28 -28.68 -27.39 3.92
C GLY A 28 -27.29 -27.58 3.33
N GLU A 29 -26.41 -26.63 3.60
CA GLU A 29 -24.99 -26.66 3.20
C GLU A 29 -24.18 -27.52 4.17
N PRO A 30 -23.40 -28.51 3.68
CA PRO A 30 -22.60 -29.37 4.53
C PRO A 30 -21.41 -28.59 5.13
N ASP A 31 -20.92 -29.07 6.28
CA ASP A 31 -19.66 -28.58 6.84
C ASP A 31 -18.50 -28.93 5.89
N ALA A 32 -18.01 -27.91 5.16
CA ALA A 32 -16.95 -28.05 4.17
C ALA A 32 -15.60 -28.45 4.81
N ASP A 33 -15.36 -28.08 6.06
CA ASP A 33 -14.13 -28.46 6.78
C ASP A 33 -14.16 -29.93 7.19
N GLU A 34 -15.34 -30.44 7.57
CA GLU A 34 -15.54 -31.88 7.80
C GLU A 34 -15.39 -32.68 6.50
N LEU A 35 -16.04 -32.27 5.41
CA LEU A 35 -15.88 -32.91 4.10
C LEU A 35 -14.40 -32.98 3.67
N ARG A 36 -13.65 -31.89 3.86
CA ARG A 36 -12.22 -31.82 3.53
C ARG A 36 -11.39 -32.75 4.41
N ARG A 37 -11.69 -32.85 5.71
CA ARG A 37 -10.99 -33.73 6.66
C ARG A 37 -11.20 -35.20 6.31
N LEU A 38 -12.45 -35.61 6.08
CA LEU A 38 -12.80 -36.98 5.71
C LEU A 38 -12.21 -37.38 4.35
N ALA A 39 -12.28 -36.49 3.34
CA ALA A 39 -11.69 -36.74 2.02
C ALA A 39 -10.15 -36.88 2.09
N ARG A 40 -9.48 -36.07 2.93
CA ARG A 40 -8.03 -36.20 3.17
C ARG A 40 -7.68 -37.53 3.84
N ALA A 41 -8.45 -37.97 4.83
CA ALA A 41 -8.23 -39.24 5.52
C ALA A 41 -8.40 -40.43 4.55
N LEU A 42 -9.48 -40.45 3.78
CA LEU A 42 -9.74 -41.46 2.74
C LEU A 42 -8.59 -41.52 1.72
N ARG A 43 -8.12 -40.36 1.23
CA ARG A 43 -6.96 -40.28 0.32
C ARG A 43 -5.68 -40.84 0.93
N GLY A 44 -5.44 -40.54 2.21
CA GLY A 44 -4.28 -41.04 2.95
C GLY A 44 -4.30 -42.56 3.06
N SER A 45 -5.43 -43.12 3.50
CA SER A 45 -5.62 -44.57 3.62
C SER A 45 -5.48 -45.27 2.26
N ALA A 46 -6.06 -44.71 1.20
CA ALA A 46 -5.93 -45.24 -0.16
C ALA A 46 -4.48 -45.30 -0.66
N ARG A 47 -3.67 -44.26 -0.37
CA ARG A 47 -2.24 -44.27 -0.71
C ARG A 47 -1.44 -45.30 0.06
N MET A 48 -1.78 -45.50 1.34
CA MET A 48 -1.12 -46.52 2.16
C MET A 48 -1.39 -47.93 1.65
N ALA A 49 -2.55 -48.15 1.04
CA ALA A 49 -2.96 -49.43 0.45
C ALA A 49 -2.64 -49.57 -1.05
N ASP A 50 -1.84 -48.67 -1.61
CA ASP A 50 -1.45 -48.64 -3.05
C ASP A 50 -2.65 -48.55 -4.02
N GLN A 51 -3.75 -47.92 -3.58
CA GLN A 51 -4.98 -47.74 -4.36
C GLN A 51 -5.03 -46.35 -5.01
N GLU A 52 -4.17 -46.12 -5.98
CA GLU A 52 -3.99 -44.82 -6.63
C GLU A 52 -5.26 -44.27 -7.30
N ALA A 53 -6.11 -45.13 -7.86
CA ALA A 53 -7.39 -44.72 -8.46
C ALA A 53 -8.33 -44.10 -7.42
N VAL A 54 -8.46 -44.74 -6.25
CA VAL A 54 -9.27 -44.24 -5.14
C VAL A 54 -8.65 -42.98 -4.53
N ALA A 55 -7.32 -42.96 -4.37
CA ALA A 55 -6.60 -41.79 -3.88
C ALA A 55 -6.78 -40.55 -4.77
N ARG A 56 -6.84 -40.74 -6.09
CA ARG A 56 -7.10 -39.66 -7.05
C ARG A 56 -8.51 -39.09 -6.90
N GLY A 57 -9.53 -39.95 -6.86
CA GLY A 57 -10.91 -39.51 -6.67
C GLY A 57 -11.14 -38.80 -5.33
N ALA A 58 -10.58 -39.34 -4.24
CA ALA A 58 -10.61 -38.70 -2.93
C ALA A 58 -9.85 -37.36 -2.91
N GLY A 59 -8.77 -37.24 -3.69
CA GLY A 59 -8.05 -35.99 -3.89
C GLY A 59 -8.89 -34.92 -4.58
N ALA A 60 -9.66 -35.28 -5.61
CA ALA A 60 -10.57 -34.35 -6.27
C ALA A 60 -11.68 -33.86 -5.32
N LEU A 61 -12.24 -34.76 -4.51
CA LEU A 61 -13.21 -34.42 -3.47
C LEU A 61 -12.60 -33.46 -2.43
N GLN A 62 -11.36 -33.71 -1.99
CA GLN A 62 -10.64 -32.84 -1.06
C GLN A 62 -10.43 -31.43 -1.63
N THR A 63 -10.09 -31.32 -2.92
CA THR A 63 -9.94 -30.02 -3.60
C THR A 63 -11.25 -29.27 -3.63
N LEU A 64 -12.34 -29.92 -4.04
CA LEU A 64 -13.68 -29.33 -4.07
C LEU A 64 -14.13 -28.85 -2.69
N ALA A 65 -13.93 -29.65 -1.64
CA ALA A 65 -14.22 -29.24 -0.27
C ALA A 65 -13.39 -28.02 0.18
N SER A 66 -12.15 -27.91 -0.30
CA SER A 66 -11.29 -26.74 -0.04
C SER A 66 -11.75 -25.49 -0.80
N GLU A 67 -12.40 -25.64 -1.95
CA GLU A 67 -13.02 -24.53 -2.69
C GLU A 67 -14.33 -24.07 -2.03
N LEU A 68 -15.14 -25.01 -1.53
CA LEU A 68 -16.34 -24.71 -0.74
C LEU A 68 -15.98 -23.94 0.55
N SER A 69 -15.03 -24.46 1.33
CA SER A 69 -14.55 -23.82 2.56
C SER A 69 -14.00 -22.40 2.31
N ALA A 70 -13.39 -22.18 1.14
CA ALA A 70 -12.85 -20.87 0.76
C ALA A 70 -13.85 -19.98 -0.01
N GLY A 71 -15.11 -20.38 -0.15
CA GLY A 71 -16.13 -19.63 -0.88
C GLY A 71 -15.90 -19.51 -2.40
N ARG A 72 -14.92 -20.22 -2.97
CA ARG A 72 -14.64 -20.20 -4.42
C ARG A 72 -15.62 -21.05 -5.23
N ARG A 73 -16.35 -21.94 -4.57
CA ARG A 73 -17.43 -22.74 -5.15
C ARG A 73 -18.67 -22.60 -4.30
N HIS A 74 -19.83 -22.56 -4.94
CA HIS A 74 -21.11 -22.36 -4.25
C HIS A 74 -21.84 -23.68 -4.02
N TRP A 75 -22.44 -23.85 -2.85
CA TRP A 75 -23.34 -24.98 -2.59
C TRP A 75 -24.63 -24.87 -3.39
N SER A 76 -24.94 -25.87 -4.20
CA SER A 76 -26.17 -25.95 -5.00
C SER A 76 -26.75 -27.36 -5.01
N PRO A 77 -28.03 -27.54 -5.34
CA PRO A 77 -28.63 -28.86 -5.54
C PRO A 77 -27.86 -29.71 -6.58
N ASP A 78 -27.36 -29.09 -7.65
CA ASP A 78 -26.58 -29.76 -8.69
C ASP A 78 -25.21 -30.22 -8.16
N LEU A 79 -24.55 -29.39 -7.35
CA LEU A 79 -23.30 -29.78 -6.69
C LEU A 79 -23.54 -30.92 -5.69
N ARG A 80 -24.65 -30.87 -4.95
CA ARG A 80 -25.04 -31.96 -4.04
C ARG A 80 -25.25 -33.26 -4.80
N ALA A 81 -26.00 -33.24 -5.90
CA ALA A 81 -26.22 -34.41 -6.76
C ALA A 81 -24.89 -34.95 -7.33
N THR A 82 -23.98 -34.04 -7.72
CA THR A 82 -22.65 -34.38 -8.22
C THR A 82 -21.81 -35.06 -7.14
N LEU A 83 -21.80 -34.54 -5.90
CA LEU A 83 -21.09 -35.15 -4.78
C LEU A 83 -21.66 -36.51 -4.38
N ILE A 84 -22.99 -36.66 -4.34
CA ILE A 84 -23.64 -37.95 -4.07
C ILE A 84 -23.25 -38.98 -5.14
N SER A 85 -23.30 -38.58 -6.41
CA SER A 85 -22.84 -39.44 -7.52
C SER A 85 -21.36 -39.80 -7.39
N ALA A 86 -20.51 -38.86 -6.99
CA ALA A 86 -19.09 -39.08 -6.78
C ALA A 86 -18.79 -40.06 -5.64
N LEU A 87 -19.52 -39.96 -4.51
CA LEU A 87 -19.40 -40.90 -3.40
C LEU A 87 -19.85 -42.31 -3.80
N ALA A 88 -20.92 -42.42 -4.59
CA ALA A 88 -21.36 -43.71 -5.13
C ALA A 88 -20.31 -44.32 -6.08
N GLU A 89 -19.69 -43.50 -6.93
CA GLU A 89 -18.61 -43.95 -7.82
C GLU A 89 -17.37 -44.42 -7.03
N LEU A 90 -16.95 -43.66 -6.01
CA LEU A 90 -15.84 -44.04 -5.11
C LEU A 90 -16.14 -45.34 -4.37
N ARG A 91 -17.37 -45.51 -3.87
CA ARG A 91 -17.80 -46.76 -3.22
C ARG A 91 -17.75 -47.93 -4.20
N GLY A 92 -18.16 -47.71 -5.45
CA GLY A 92 -18.03 -48.70 -6.51
C GLY A 92 -16.57 -49.11 -6.77
N MET A 93 -15.62 -48.17 -6.71
CA MET A 93 -14.19 -48.46 -6.86
C MET A 93 -13.66 -49.27 -5.66
N VAL A 94 -14.02 -48.88 -4.43
CA VAL A 94 -13.64 -49.60 -3.19
C VAL A 94 -14.20 -51.02 -3.18
N ASN A 95 -15.43 -51.22 -3.63
CA ASN A 95 -16.05 -52.54 -3.70
C ASN A 95 -15.46 -53.45 -4.79
N SER A 96 -14.70 -52.88 -5.74
CA SER A 96 -14.04 -53.63 -6.83
C SER A 96 -12.58 -53.95 -6.55
N LEU A 97 -12.07 -53.72 -5.33
CA LEU A 97 -10.66 -53.93 -5.00
C LEU A 97 -10.24 -55.40 -5.06
N ASP A 98 -11.16 -56.33 -4.79
CA ASP A 98 -10.89 -57.78 -4.86
C ASP A 98 -10.75 -58.28 -6.30
N GLU A 99 -11.43 -57.63 -7.25
CA GLU A 99 -11.38 -57.92 -8.68
C GLU A 99 -11.33 -56.60 -9.48
N PRO A 100 -10.16 -55.96 -9.57
CA PRO A 100 -10.05 -54.61 -10.09
C PRO A 100 -10.44 -54.55 -11.56
N ALA A 101 -11.46 -53.75 -11.86
CA ALA A 101 -11.89 -53.51 -13.22
C ALA A 101 -10.77 -52.82 -14.04
N PRO A 102 -10.59 -53.18 -15.32
CA PRO A 102 -9.51 -52.62 -16.15
C PRO A 102 -9.63 -51.11 -16.40
N ASP A 103 -10.77 -50.51 -16.08
CA ASP A 103 -11.10 -49.10 -16.31
C ASP A 103 -11.00 -48.22 -15.05
N LEU A 104 -10.56 -48.74 -13.91
CA LEU A 104 -10.54 -48.00 -12.64
C LEU A 104 -9.80 -46.66 -12.71
N SER A 105 -8.67 -46.62 -13.42
CA SER A 105 -7.93 -45.36 -13.60
C SER A 105 -8.71 -44.35 -14.44
N ALA A 106 -9.38 -44.80 -15.51
CA ALA A 106 -10.19 -43.93 -16.37
C ALA A 106 -11.43 -43.41 -15.63
N ARG A 107 -12.07 -44.27 -14.81
CA ARG A 107 -13.18 -43.86 -13.94
C ARG A 107 -12.75 -42.83 -12.90
N ALA A 108 -11.58 -43.02 -12.28
CA ALA A 108 -11.02 -42.05 -11.34
C ALA A 108 -10.68 -40.70 -12.01
N GLU A 109 -10.23 -40.72 -13.26
CA GLU A 109 -9.97 -39.50 -14.03
C GLU A 109 -11.26 -38.78 -14.43
N ALA A 110 -12.27 -39.50 -14.93
CA ALA A 110 -13.58 -38.95 -15.24
C ALA A 110 -14.25 -38.36 -13.99
N LEU A 111 -14.14 -39.03 -12.85
CA LEU A 111 -14.61 -38.53 -11.56
C LEU A 111 -13.88 -37.23 -11.18
N ALA A 112 -12.56 -37.19 -11.31
CA ALA A 112 -11.78 -35.99 -11.01
C ALA A 112 -12.13 -34.82 -11.93
N GLN A 113 -12.38 -35.07 -13.21
CA GLN A 113 -12.84 -34.07 -14.18
C GLN A 113 -14.23 -33.55 -13.80
N LYS A 114 -15.20 -34.45 -13.55
CA LYS A 114 -16.56 -34.11 -13.12
C LYS A 114 -16.59 -33.28 -11.84
N LEU A 115 -15.72 -33.60 -10.88
CA LEU A 115 -15.56 -32.80 -9.66
C LEU A 115 -14.81 -31.49 -9.91
N GLY A 116 -13.94 -31.43 -10.92
CA GLY A 116 -13.20 -30.23 -11.33
C GLY A 116 -13.98 -29.28 -12.26
N GLU A 117 -15.06 -29.74 -12.89
CA GLU A 117 -15.91 -28.91 -13.74
C GLU A 117 -16.48 -27.75 -12.92
N VAL A 118 -16.11 -26.53 -13.31
CA VAL A 118 -16.60 -25.29 -12.70
C VAL A 118 -18.07 -25.18 -13.05
N SER A 119 -18.93 -25.44 -12.07
CA SER A 119 -20.35 -25.14 -12.19
C SER A 119 -20.49 -23.64 -12.45
N THR A 120 -21.23 -23.27 -13.51
CA THR A 120 -21.48 -21.89 -13.90
C THR A 120 -21.86 -21.10 -12.66
N PRO A 121 -21.15 -19.98 -12.34
CA PRO A 121 -21.45 -19.24 -11.14
C PRO A 121 -22.92 -18.84 -11.16
N PRO A 122 -23.72 -19.14 -10.11
CA PRO A 122 -24.92 -18.37 -9.89
C PRO A 122 -24.52 -16.88 -9.82
N PRO A 123 -25.43 -15.95 -10.18
CA PRO A 123 -25.15 -14.52 -10.05
C PRO A 123 -24.54 -14.26 -8.66
N PRO A 124 -23.55 -13.36 -8.55
CA PRO A 124 -22.86 -13.10 -7.29
C PRO A 124 -23.90 -12.94 -6.18
N PRO A 125 -23.70 -13.60 -5.02
CA PRO A 125 -24.66 -13.49 -3.93
C PRO A 125 -24.87 -12.01 -3.65
N SER A 126 -26.15 -11.60 -3.64
CA SER A 126 -26.49 -10.23 -3.28
C SER A 126 -25.84 -9.88 -1.95
N LYS A 127 -25.45 -8.62 -1.75
CA LYS A 127 -25.00 -8.08 -0.45
C LYS A 127 -25.98 -8.42 0.69
N ASP A 128 -27.22 -8.72 0.32
CA ASP A 128 -28.29 -9.09 1.21
C ASP A 128 -28.37 -10.58 1.58
N ASP A 129 -27.58 -11.47 0.95
CA ASP A 129 -27.54 -12.90 1.26
C ASP A 129 -26.81 -13.16 2.59
N ASP A 130 -27.46 -13.91 3.49
CA ASP A 130 -26.88 -14.33 4.77
C ASP A 130 -25.55 -15.08 4.61
N ARG A 131 -25.35 -15.80 3.49
CA ARG A 131 -24.08 -16.51 3.20
C ARG A 131 -22.96 -15.54 2.89
N PHE A 132 -23.24 -14.47 2.15
CA PHE A 132 -22.27 -13.41 1.91
C PHE A 132 -21.89 -12.73 3.22
N ARG A 133 -22.87 -12.43 4.07
CA ARG A 133 -22.61 -11.83 5.39
C ARG A 133 -21.75 -12.74 6.27
N ARG A 134 -22.05 -14.04 6.36
CA ARG A 134 -21.23 -14.99 7.15
C ARG A 134 -19.81 -15.11 6.60
N TYR A 135 -19.65 -15.15 5.28
CA TYR A 135 -18.34 -15.14 4.63
C TYR A 135 -17.56 -13.89 4.99
N LEU A 136 -18.14 -12.71 4.75
CA LEU A 136 -17.51 -11.42 5.07
C LEU A 136 -17.16 -11.34 6.56
N GLY A 137 -18.08 -11.71 7.45
CA GLY A 137 -17.82 -11.72 8.89
C GLY A 137 -16.67 -12.65 9.28
N THR A 138 -16.51 -13.81 8.64
CA THR A 138 -15.37 -14.71 8.86
C THR A 138 -14.06 -14.09 8.40
N GLU A 139 -14.05 -13.44 7.23
CA GLU A 139 -12.87 -12.76 6.70
C GLU A 139 -12.44 -11.57 7.59
N LEU A 140 -13.40 -10.76 8.05
CA LEU A 140 -13.16 -9.63 8.96
C LEU A 140 -12.62 -10.09 10.32
N ARG A 141 -13.16 -11.19 10.88
CA ARG A 141 -12.62 -11.79 12.11
C ARG A 141 -11.18 -12.26 11.93
N GLY A 142 -10.87 -12.86 10.77
CA GLY A 142 -9.51 -13.24 10.42
C GLY A 142 -8.56 -12.04 10.40
N LEU A 143 -8.97 -10.94 9.75
CA LEU A 143 -8.20 -9.70 9.74
C LEU A 143 -8.02 -9.11 11.15
N ALA A 144 -9.07 -9.09 11.97
CA ALA A 144 -8.99 -8.62 13.35
C ALA A 144 -8.00 -9.46 14.19
N SER A 145 -7.99 -10.78 14.00
CA SER A 145 -6.99 -11.66 14.62
C SER A 145 -5.57 -11.30 14.19
N ASP A 146 -5.34 -11.13 12.88
CA ASP A 146 -4.04 -10.75 12.33
C ASP A 146 -3.55 -9.39 12.86
N ILE A 147 -4.46 -8.42 13.04
CA ILE A 147 -4.13 -7.12 13.66
C ILE A 147 -3.72 -7.32 15.13
N GLY A 148 -4.42 -8.20 15.86
CA GLY A 148 -4.07 -8.57 17.23
C GLY A 148 -2.65 -9.14 17.34
N ASP A 149 -2.31 -10.09 16.48
CA ASP A 149 -0.97 -10.68 16.44
C ASP A 149 0.10 -9.65 16.04
N ALA A 150 -0.22 -8.76 15.10
CA ALA A 150 0.66 -7.68 14.72
C ALA A 150 0.94 -6.72 15.88
N LEU A 151 -0.09 -6.36 16.67
CA LEU A 151 0.05 -5.49 17.84
C LEU A 151 1.07 -6.07 18.85
N VAL A 152 0.98 -7.36 19.16
CA VAL A 152 1.92 -8.02 20.10
C VAL A 152 3.37 -7.92 19.63
N VAL A 153 3.61 -8.10 18.33
CA VAL A 153 4.95 -7.99 17.76
C VAL A 153 5.42 -6.54 17.76
N LEU A 154 4.58 -5.60 17.34
CA LEU A 154 4.93 -4.18 17.19
C LEU A 154 5.10 -3.45 18.52
N GLU A 155 4.42 -3.89 19.58
CA GLU A 155 4.64 -3.39 20.94
C GLU A 155 6.04 -3.74 21.46
N ARG A 156 6.57 -4.90 21.05
CA ARG A 156 7.92 -5.36 21.44
C ARG A 156 9.01 -4.83 20.50
N ASP A 157 8.71 -4.78 19.21
CA ASP A 157 9.61 -4.31 18.16
C ASP A 157 8.88 -3.35 17.19
N PRO A 158 8.85 -2.04 17.51
CA PRO A 158 8.19 -1.02 16.70
C PRO A 158 8.79 -0.81 15.30
N ARG A 159 9.96 -1.38 15.01
CA ARG A 159 10.64 -1.30 13.70
C ARG A 159 10.33 -2.49 12.81
N ASN A 160 9.71 -3.54 13.34
CA ASN A 160 9.42 -4.74 12.57
C ASN A 160 8.36 -4.46 11.48
N ARG A 161 8.75 -4.62 10.22
CA ARG A 161 7.87 -4.37 9.06
C ARG A 161 7.07 -5.59 8.64
N GLU A 162 7.45 -6.79 9.07
CA GLU A 162 6.82 -8.02 8.61
C GLU A 162 5.33 -8.11 9.01
N PRO A 163 4.93 -7.78 10.24
CA PRO A 163 3.51 -7.73 10.60
C PRO A 163 2.69 -6.79 9.70
N LEU A 164 3.21 -5.60 9.41
CA LEU A 164 2.54 -4.60 8.58
C LEU A 164 2.37 -5.10 7.13
N LYS A 165 3.40 -5.75 6.56
CA LYS A 165 3.32 -6.36 5.22
C LYS A 165 2.28 -7.47 5.14
N ARG A 166 2.17 -8.29 6.19
CA ARG A 166 1.13 -9.34 6.26
C ARG A 166 -0.27 -8.74 6.29
N LEU A 167 -0.48 -7.69 7.09
CA LEU A 167 -1.76 -6.97 7.13
C LEU A 167 -2.16 -6.41 5.75
N LEU A 168 -1.25 -5.75 5.02
CA LEU A 168 -1.53 -5.25 3.67
C LEU A 168 -1.93 -6.36 2.69
N ARG A 169 -1.28 -7.54 2.76
CA ARG A 169 -1.63 -8.69 1.93
C ARG A 169 -3.03 -9.22 2.27
N ARG A 170 -3.44 -9.13 3.53
CA ARG A 170 -4.77 -9.55 4.00
C ARG A 170 -5.87 -8.55 3.64
N ILE A 171 -5.56 -7.26 3.65
CA ILE A 171 -6.52 -6.18 3.34
C ILE A 171 -6.88 -6.14 1.85
N ARG A 172 -5.91 -6.33 0.94
CA ARG A 172 -6.12 -6.17 -0.51
C ARG A 172 -7.28 -6.98 -1.09
N PRO A 173 -7.44 -8.29 -0.78
CA PRO A 173 -8.58 -9.06 -1.27
C PRO A 173 -9.92 -8.53 -0.78
N LEU A 174 -9.98 -7.97 0.43
CA LEU A 174 -11.22 -7.44 1.01
C LEU A 174 -11.72 -6.20 0.27
N ARG A 175 -10.81 -5.37 -0.25
CA ARG A 175 -11.17 -4.24 -1.12
C ARG A 175 -11.78 -4.66 -2.46
N GLY A 176 -11.50 -5.88 -2.90
CA GLY A 176 -12.06 -6.42 -4.14
C GLY A 176 -13.47 -6.98 -3.96
N ILE A 177 -13.98 -7.06 -2.73
CA ILE A 177 -15.30 -7.59 -2.44
C ILE A 177 -16.33 -6.45 -2.56
N GLU A 178 -17.22 -6.58 -3.54
CA GLU A 178 -18.31 -5.63 -3.75
C GLU A 178 -19.21 -5.54 -2.50
N GLY A 179 -19.35 -4.35 -1.93
CA GLY A 179 -20.21 -4.10 -0.75
C GLY A 179 -19.50 -4.09 0.60
N VAL A 180 -18.18 -4.32 0.65
CA VAL A 180 -17.40 -4.12 1.89
C VAL A 180 -17.41 -2.66 2.32
N ASP A 181 -17.27 -1.74 1.36
CA ASP A 181 -17.30 -0.29 1.63
C ASP A 181 -18.69 0.20 2.06
N ASP A 182 -19.75 -0.52 1.71
CA ASP A 182 -21.13 -0.19 2.11
C ASP A 182 -21.46 -0.68 3.53
N THR A 183 -20.62 -1.55 4.11
CA THR A 183 -20.82 -2.03 5.47
C THR A 183 -20.39 -0.92 6.43
N PRO A 184 -21.29 -0.38 7.28
CA PRO A 184 -20.96 0.71 8.18
C PRO A 184 -19.67 0.43 8.95
N GLY A 185 -18.77 1.41 9.03
CA GLY A 185 -17.50 1.38 9.79
C GLY A 185 -16.43 0.36 9.37
N VAL A 186 -16.73 -0.61 8.49
CA VAL A 186 -15.72 -1.55 7.96
C VAL A 186 -14.79 -0.84 6.99
N GLY A 187 -15.36 -0.12 6.01
CA GLY A 187 -14.58 0.62 5.01
C GLY A 187 -13.60 1.60 5.66
N SER A 188 -14.08 2.41 6.60
CA SER A 188 -13.23 3.36 7.35
C SER A 188 -12.14 2.66 8.16
N ALA A 189 -12.46 1.56 8.86
CA ALA A 189 -11.47 0.84 9.66
C ALA A 189 -10.37 0.21 8.81
N VAL A 190 -10.74 -0.45 7.71
CA VAL A 190 -9.78 -1.08 6.80
C VAL A 190 -8.92 -0.03 6.10
N MET A 191 -9.54 1.04 5.62
CA MET A 191 -8.85 2.14 4.92
C MET A 191 -7.89 2.88 5.85
N ALA A 192 -8.31 3.21 7.07
CA ALA A 192 -7.44 3.86 8.06
C ALA A 192 -6.21 3.01 8.41
N VAL A 193 -6.37 1.69 8.59
CA VAL A 193 -5.25 0.79 8.83
C VAL A 193 -4.31 0.75 7.62
N GLU A 194 -4.85 0.62 6.41
CA GLU A 194 -4.06 0.60 5.17
C GLU A 194 -3.25 1.88 4.99
N GLU A 195 -3.89 3.05 5.07
CA GLU A 195 -3.26 4.35 4.87
C GLU A 195 -2.15 4.62 5.89
N VAL A 196 -2.40 4.32 7.17
CA VAL A 196 -1.38 4.46 8.21
C VAL A 196 -0.20 3.52 7.96
N ILE A 197 -0.44 2.27 7.56
CA ILE A 197 0.64 1.35 7.22
C ILE A 197 1.46 1.87 6.03
N LEU A 198 0.79 2.34 4.98
CA LEU A 198 1.45 2.88 3.79
C LEU A 198 2.27 4.14 4.14
N ARG A 199 1.74 5.02 4.99
CA ARG A 199 2.47 6.21 5.48
C ARG A 199 3.70 5.83 6.29
N ILE A 200 3.58 4.83 7.16
CA ILE A 200 4.70 4.28 7.94
C ILE A 200 5.79 3.73 7.00
N ALA A 201 5.40 3.04 5.92
CA ALA A 201 6.31 2.49 4.94
C ALA A 201 7.02 3.60 4.13
N ASP A 202 6.26 4.59 3.66
CA ASP A 202 6.75 5.72 2.86
C ASP A 202 7.74 6.59 3.65
N THR A 203 7.43 6.88 4.91
CA THR A 203 8.28 7.71 5.79
C THR A 203 9.38 6.92 6.50
N SER A 204 9.39 5.60 6.39
CA SER A 204 10.22 4.71 7.21
C SER A 204 10.08 4.94 8.73
N ALA A 205 8.96 5.50 9.20
CA ALA A 205 8.72 5.84 10.61
C ALA A 205 8.53 4.60 11.49
N THR A 206 8.84 4.69 12.79
CA THR A 206 8.56 3.60 13.75
C THR A 206 7.10 3.58 14.17
N VAL A 207 6.56 2.41 14.50
CA VAL A 207 5.19 2.27 15.01
C VAL A 207 5.09 2.85 16.44
N GLY A 208 4.76 4.12 16.56
CA GLY A 208 4.48 4.80 17.82
C GLY A 208 3.10 4.50 18.46
N PRO A 209 2.84 5.03 19.66
CA PRO A 209 1.63 4.76 20.46
C PRO A 209 0.31 5.09 19.75
N GLY A 210 0.26 6.19 18.98
CA GLY A 210 -0.93 6.58 18.21
C GLY A 210 -1.34 5.50 17.21
N HIS A 211 -0.38 4.95 16.46
CA HIS A 211 -0.65 3.85 15.52
C HIS A 211 -1.21 2.61 16.24
N LEU A 212 -0.66 2.26 17.41
CA LEU A 212 -1.13 1.12 18.20
C LEU A 212 -2.57 1.34 18.72
N VAL A 213 -2.91 2.57 19.10
CA VAL A 213 -4.28 2.92 19.49
C VAL A 213 -5.22 2.76 18.30
N LEU A 214 -4.87 3.30 17.14
CA LEU A 214 -5.66 3.15 15.92
C LEU A 214 -5.86 1.67 15.53
N PHE A 215 -4.79 0.87 15.53
CA PHE A 215 -4.88 -0.56 15.23
C PHE A 215 -5.76 -1.32 16.23
N ARG A 216 -5.70 -0.98 17.54
CA ARG A 216 -6.60 -1.56 18.54
C ARG A 216 -8.07 -1.20 18.29
N ARG A 217 -8.34 0.06 17.92
CA ARG A 217 -9.70 0.53 17.62
C ARG A 217 -10.25 -0.12 16.36
N ALA A 218 -9.46 -0.16 15.29
CA ALA A 218 -9.82 -0.85 14.06
C ALA A 218 -10.07 -2.35 14.31
N ARG A 219 -9.19 -3.02 15.08
CA ARG A 219 -9.40 -4.42 15.47
C ARG A 219 -10.74 -4.64 16.15
N GLN A 220 -11.07 -3.79 17.14
CA GLN A 220 -12.31 -3.90 17.89
C GLN A 220 -13.53 -3.71 16.97
N ALA A 221 -13.54 -2.65 16.17
CA ALA A 221 -14.62 -2.37 15.24
C ALA A 221 -14.85 -3.51 14.24
N LEU A 222 -13.77 -4.09 13.71
CA LEU A 222 -13.86 -5.23 12.78
C LEU A 222 -14.41 -6.50 13.45
N ASP A 223 -14.04 -6.77 14.71
CA ASP A 223 -14.52 -7.95 15.45
C ASP A 223 -16.00 -7.83 15.86
N ASP A 224 -16.43 -6.62 16.22
CA ASP A 224 -17.83 -6.31 16.55
C ASP A 224 -18.72 -6.55 15.31
N VAL A 225 -18.33 -6.02 14.16
CA VAL A 225 -19.04 -6.25 12.88
C VAL A 225 -19.03 -7.70 12.47
N ALA A 226 -17.86 -8.34 12.55
CA ALA A 226 -17.72 -9.74 12.22
C ALA A 226 -18.70 -10.59 13.03
N THR A 227 -18.87 -10.28 14.31
CA THR A 227 -19.79 -10.99 15.20
C THR A 227 -21.25 -10.83 14.77
N GLU A 228 -21.67 -9.64 14.37
CA GLU A 228 -23.04 -9.39 13.89
C GLU A 228 -23.30 -10.08 12.55
N LEU A 229 -22.36 -9.96 11.60
CA LEU A 229 -22.46 -10.57 10.28
C LEU A 229 -22.49 -12.11 10.34
N ILE A 230 -21.67 -12.73 11.21
CA ILE A 230 -21.67 -14.18 11.43
C ILE A 230 -23.02 -14.66 12.00
N ARG A 231 -23.64 -13.85 12.87
CA ARG A 231 -24.98 -14.11 13.41
C ARG A 231 -26.11 -13.87 12.38
N GLY A 232 -25.79 -13.33 11.20
CA GLY A 232 -26.74 -13.02 10.13
C GLY A 232 -27.39 -11.64 10.24
N PHE A 233 -27.00 -10.83 11.23
CA PHE A 233 -27.51 -9.48 11.38
C PHE A 233 -26.82 -8.51 10.41
N ARG A 234 -27.52 -7.45 10.02
CA ARG A 234 -26.88 -6.30 9.37
C ARG A 234 -26.32 -5.39 10.46
N PRO A 235 -25.06 -4.97 10.35
CA PRO A 235 -24.51 -4.02 11.30
C PRO A 235 -25.25 -2.71 11.22
N GLU A 236 -25.76 -2.24 12.37
CA GLU A 236 -26.19 -0.85 12.50
C GLU A 236 -24.95 0.04 12.67
N ALA A 237 -25.12 1.36 12.59
CA ALA A 237 -24.01 2.30 12.67
C ALA A 237 -23.09 2.00 13.88
N ILE A 238 -21.86 1.59 13.61
CA ILE A 238 -20.92 1.18 14.65
C ILE A 238 -20.40 2.40 15.38
N SER A 239 -20.38 2.31 16.71
CA SER A 239 -19.63 3.24 17.55
C SER A 239 -18.12 3.08 17.27
N GLY A 240 -17.51 4.09 16.66
CA GLY A 240 -16.05 4.18 16.52
C GLY A 240 -15.54 4.42 15.09
N GLY A 241 -16.38 4.38 14.06
CA GLY A 241 -15.95 4.72 12.69
C GLY A 241 -15.40 6.16 12.60
N ILE A 242 -16.12 7.12 13.19
CA ILE A 242 -15.68 8.52 13.30
C ILE A 242 -14.41 8.62 14.14
N GLU A 243 -14.34 7.93 15.28
CA GLU A 243 -13.13 7.95 16.13
C GLU A 243 -11.89 7.40 15.41
N ILE A 244 -12.06 6.37 14.57
CA ILE A 244 -10.96 5.79 13.78
C ILE A 244 -10.49 6.78 12.72
N GLU A 245 -11.41 7.45 12.03
CA GLU A 245 -11.08 8.50 11.06
C GLU A 245 -10.38 9.69 11.74
N ASP A 246 -10.90 10.17 12.88
CA ASP A 246 -10.27 11.25 13.65
C ASP A 246 -8.85 10.87 14.11
N LEU A 247 -8.66 9.64 14.60
CA LEU A 247 -7.34 9.13 14.98
C LEU A 247 -6.40 9.01 13.79
N LYS A 248 -6.92 8.56 12.64
CA LYS A 248 -6.17 8.46 11.39
C LYS A 248 -5.69 9.84 10.96
N ASP A 249 -6.59 10.81 10.91
CA ASP A 249 -6.28 12.18 10.52
C ASP A 249 -5.27 12.81 11.47
N GLN A 250 -5.44 12.65 12.79
CA GLN A 250 -4.46 13.10 13.79
C GLN A 250 -3.07 12.48 13.58
N ILE A 251 -3.00 11.17 13.27
CA ILE A 251 -1.73 10.47 13.02
C ILE A 251 -1.08 10.98 11.73
N LEU A 252 -1.86 11.12 10.67
CA LEU A 252 -1.36 11.58 9.37
C LEU A 252 -0.90 13.04 9.44
N GLU A 253 -1.64 13.90 10.16
CA GLU A 253 -1.31 15.30 10.40
C GLU A 253 -0.07 15.42 11.31
N THR A 254 0.02 14.65 12.39
CA THR A 254 1.22 14.63 13.25
C THR A 254 2.45 14.14 12.47
N ALA A 255 2.28 13.18 11.57
CA ALA A 255 3.34 12.70 10.69
C ALA A 255 3.69 13.67 9.55
N ALA A 256 2.81 14.63 9.22
CA ALA A 256 3.09 15.73 8.30
C ALA A 256 3.76 16.92 9.04
N GLN A 257 3.39 17.16 10.29
CA GLN A 257 3.91 18.25 11.13
C GLN A 257 5.22 17.92 11.86
N ARG A 258 5.57 16.64 12.02
CA ARG A 258 6.91 16.25 12.45
C ARG A 258 7.88 16.46 11.29
N GLU A 259 8.25 17.73 11.10
CA GLU A 259 9.53 18.06 10.53
C GLU A 259 10.57 17.33 11.38
N ILE A 260 11.12 16.23 10.85
CA ILE A 260 12.20 15.50 11.51
C ILE A 260 13.39 16.47 11.51
N THR A 261 13.51 17.26 12.58
CA THR A 261 14.69 18.05 12.89
C THR A 261 15.74 17.05 13.33
N TRP A 262 16.74 16.84 12.50
CA TRP A 262 17.83 15.93 12.83
C TRP A 262 18.59 16.50 14.03
N ILE A 263 19.15 15.64 14.89
CA ILE A 263 19.94 16.09 16.06
C ILE A 263 21.02 17.09 15.63
N SER A 264 21.59 16.92 14.45
CA SER A 264 22.54 17.85 13.85
C SER A 264 22.00 19.21 13.43
N GLU A 265 20.70 19.33 13.19
CA GLU A 265 20.02 20.60 12.89
C GLU A 265 19.67 21.35 14.19
N LEU A 266 19.80 20.70 15.36
CA LEU A 266 19.74 21.34 16.68
C LEU A 266 21.07 22.02 17.07
N PHE A 267 22.11 21.87 16.27
CA PHE A 267 23.42 22.47 16.50
C PHE A 267 23.71 23.54 15.44
N HIS A 268 24.08 24.72 15.90
CA HIS A 268 24.38 25.88 15.07
C HIS A 268 25.86 25.86 14.65
N ASP A 269 26.19 26.56 13.55
CA ASP A 269 27.58 26.68 13.04
C ASP A 269 28.41 27.75 13.79
N ASP A 270 27.90 28.25 14.93
CA ASP A 270 28.55 29.24 15.79
C ASP A 270 29.31 28.58 16.96
N ASP A 271 29.86 29.37 17.89
CA ASP A 271 30.54 28.89 19.11
C ASP A 271 29.59 28.18 20.11
N GLY A 272 28.39 27.78 19.66
CA GLY A 272 27.41 27.03 20.43
C GLY A 272 27.85 25.58 20.72
N PRO A 273 27.04 24.84 21.50
CA PRO A 273 27.31 23.44 21.79
C PRO A 273 27.38 22.68 20.47
N HIS A 274 28.53 22.06 20.20
CA HIS A 274 28.77 21.25 19.02
C HIS A 274 28.91 19.79 19.42
N ILE A 275 28.71 18.88 18.47
CA ILE A 275 29.09 17.48 18.67
C ILE A 275 30.63 17.45 18.66
N GLU A 276 31.25 17.33 19.84
CA GLU A 276 32.72 17.26 19.97
C GLU A 276 33.30 16.05 19.27
N GLU A 277 32.59 14.91 19.30
CA GLU A 277 33.05 13.66 18.70
C GLU A 277 31.85 12.85 18.20
N CYS A 278 31.84 12.54 16.91
CA CYS A 278 30.84 11.66 16.31
C CYS A 278 31.43 10.25 16.29
N PRO A 279 30.79 9.24 16.91
CA PRO A 279 31.32 7.89 16.92
C PRO A 279 31.50 7.40 15.48
N MET A 280 32.75 7.15 15.11
CA MET A 280 33.07 6.53 13.84
C MET A 280 32.54 5.08 13.86
N ALA A 281 32.07 4.56 12.72
CA ALA A 281 31.65 3.16 12.57
C ALA A 281 32.71 2.11 13.04
N GLU A 282 32.42 0.81 13.04
CA GLU A 282 33.47 -0.18 13.29
C GLU A 282 34.23 -0.52 12.00
N ARG A 283 35.56 -0.74 12.08
CA ARG A 283 36.39 -1.14 10.92
C ARG A 283 35.92 -2.50 10.38
N GLY A 284 35.22 -2.49 9.25
CA GLY A 284 34.98 -3.69 8.43
C GLY A 284 36.23 -4.14 7.65
N ALA A 285 36.09 -5.20 6.85
CA ALA A 285 37.15 -5.69 5.96
C ALA A 285 37.34 -4.76 4.75
N GLY A 286 38.05 -3.65 4.93
CA GLY A 286 38.34 -2.65 3.88
C GLY A 286 38.82 -1.31 4.45
N SER A 287 39.19 -0.35 3.58
CA SER A 287 39.41 1.03 4.03
C SER A 287 38.08 1.78 4.15
N TRP A 288 38.00 2.66 5.13
CA TRP A 288 36.81 3.48 5.39
C TRP A 288 36.47 4.37 4.22
N ASP A 289 37.51 4.98 3.63
CA ASP A 289 37.40 5.82 2.45
C ASP A 289 36.83 5.06 1.25
N ALA A 290 37.24 3.81 1.02
CA ALA A 290 36.73 3.03 -0.10
C ALA A 290 35.25 2.64 0.10
N PHE A 291 34.88 2.25 1.32
CA PHE A 291 33.49 1.94 1.66
C PHE A 291 32.61 3.19 1.55
N PHE A 292 33.06 4.30 2.13
CA PHE A 292 32.38 5.59 2.03
C PHE A 292 32.23 6.02 0.58
N ALA A 293 33.28 5.96 -0.23
CA ALA A 293 33.24 6.36 -1.63
C ALA A 293 32.22 5.54 -2.44
N LEU A 294 32.13 4.23 -2.19
CA LEU A 294 31.14 3.37 -2.84
C LEU A 294 29.70 3.80 -2.49
N GLU A 295 29.39 3.90 -1.20
CA GLU A 295 28.06 4.28 -0.69
C GLU A 295 27.67 5.72 -1.08
N ALA A 296 28.62 6.65 -1.02
CA ALA A 296 28.43 8.03 -1.42
C ALA A 296 28.21 8.15 -2.94
N THR A 297 28.89 7.34 -3.75
CA THR A 297 28.65 7.29 -5.20
C THR A 297 27.23 6.84 -5.51
N GLY A 298 26.75 5.75 -4.89
CA GLY A 298 25.36 5.29 -5.08
C GLY A 298 24.31 6.32 -4.59
N SER A 299 24.64 7.06 -3.54
CA SER A 299 23.81 8.17 -3.07
C SER A 299 23.77 9.32 -4.09
N LEU A 300 24.91 9.68 -4.69
CA LEU A 300 24.99 10.72 -5.73
C LEU A 300 24.29 10.30 -7.03
N ASP A 301 24.30 9.01 -7.40
CA ASP A 301 23.51 8.48 -8.52
C ASP A 301 22.01 8.66 -8.29
N THR A 302 21.58 8.35 -7.06
CA THR A 302 20.18 8.53 -6.67
C THR A 302 19.79 10.00 -6.66
N ILE A 303 20.63 10.87 -6.11
CA ILE A 303 20.45 12.34 -6.09
C ILE A 303 20.32 12.87 -7.51
N ASP A 304 21.21 12.49 -8.43
CA ASP A 304 21.20 12.99 -9.80
C ASP A 304 19.95 12.54 -10.58
N ARG A 305 19.50 11.29 -10.35
CA ARG A 305 18.25 10.79 -10.94
C ARG A 305 17.03 11.56 -10.44
N ILE A 306 16.90 11.77 -9.13
CA ILE A 306 15.77 12.51 -8.53
C ILE A 306 15.79 13.98 -8.97
N ARG A 307 16.98 14.59 -9.03
CA ARG A 307 17.16 15.94 -9.56
C ARG A 307 16.71 16.04 -11.02
N ALA A 308 17.06 15.08 -11.87
CA ALA A 308 16.62 15.06 -13.27
C ALA A 308 15.09 14.85 -13.41
N GLU A 309 14.49 14.03 -12.55
CA GLU A 309 13.03 13.88 -12.42
C GLU A 309 12.37 15.22 -12.06
N MET A 310 12.86 15.87 -10.99
CA MET A 310 12.40 17.18 -10.51
C MET A 310 12.48 18.28 -11.58
N ALA A 311 13.50 18.24 -12.46
CA ALA A 311 13.67 19.22 -13.53
C ALA A 311 12.71 19.03 -14.71
N ARG A 312 12.25 17.80 -14.98
CA ARG A 312 11.46 17.46 -16.18
C ARG A 312 9.95 17.49 -15.94
N GLU A 313 9.52 17.16 -14.73
CA GLU A 313 8.11 16.90 -14.42
C GLU A 313 7.60 17.91 -13.38
N PRO A 314 6.94 19.01 -13.80
CA PRO A 314 6.45 20.04 -12.87
C PRO A 314 5.44 19.50 -11.84
N GLU A 315 4.58 18.57 -12.27
CA GLU A 315 3.52 17.99 -11.44
C GLU A 315 4.07 17.14 -10.29
N SER A 316 5.21 16.46 -10.51
CA SER A 316 5.87 15.61 -9.52
C SER A 316 7.05 16.30 -8.80
N ALA A 317 7.41 17.52 -9.22
CA ALA A 317 8.59 18.25 -8.74
C ALA A 317 8.62 18.44 -7.21
N ARG A 318 7.47 18.68 -6.57
CA ARG A 318 7.39 18.84 -5.11
C ARG A 318 7.78 17.55 -4.36
N LYS A 319 7.18 16.43 -4.77
CA LYS A 319 7.47 15.10 -4.20
C LYS A 319 8.92 14.68 -4.49
N ALA A 320 9.42 14.98 -5.70
CA ALA A 320 10.82 14.77 -6.04
C ALA A 320 11.76 15.62 -5.19
N GLY A 321 11.41 16.88 -4.91
CA GLY A 321 12.16 17.78 -4.03
C GLY A 321 12.24 17.30 -2.59
N GLU A 322 11.14 16.79 -2.01
CA GLU A 322 11.14 16.18 -0.68
C GLU A 322 12.09 14.97 -0.60
N ARG A 323 12.02 14.07 -1.59
CA ARG A 323 12.92 12.91 -1.72
C ARG A 323 14.37 13.33 -1.91
N LEU A 324 14.63 14.38 -2.68
CA LEU A 324 15.96 14.91 -2.93
C LEU A 324 16.58 15.50 -1.65
N ALA A 325 15.83 16.34 -0.94
CA ALA A 325 16.26 16.93 0.33
C ALA A 325 16.53 15.86 1.40
N PHE A 326 15.73 14.79 1.43
CA PHE A 326 15.97 13.63 2.29
C PHE A 326 17.27 12.89 1.93
N THR A 327 17.47 12.58 0.65
CA THR A 327 18.66 11.83 0.20
C THR A 327 19.96 12.63 0.41
N LEU A 328 19.93 13.96 0.21
CA LEU A 328 21.07 14.84 0.50
C LEU A 328 21.43 14.88 2.00
N ARG A 329 20.44 14.83 2.90
CA ARG A 329 20.67 14.71 4.35
C ARG A 329 21.34 13.39 4.72
N GLN A 330 20.88 12.27 4.16
CA GLN A 330 21.50 10.96 4.38
C GLN A 330 22.97 10.93 3.90
N LEU A 331 23.24 11.55 2.74
CA LEU A 331 24.61 11.69 2.25
C LEU A 331 25.47 12.49 3.24
N ARG A 332 24.93 13.58 3.79
CA ARG A 332 25.62 14.40 4.79
C ARG A 332 25.94 13.62 6.07
N GLU A 333 24.98 12.89 6.63
CA GLU A 333 25.20 12.09 7.85
C GLU A 333 26.28 11.04 7.64
N ARG A 334 26.23 10.34 6.50
CA ARG A 334 27.26 9.39 6.13
C ARG A 334 28.61 10.07 5.99
N ALA A 335 28.69 11.20 5.29
CA ALA A 335 29.94 11.94 5.13
C ALA A 335 30.57 12.30 6.48
N VAL A 336 29.78 12.82 7.43
CA VAL A 336 30.25 13.14 8.79
C VAL A 336 30.72 11.89 9.52
N THR A 337 29.96 10.79 9.46
CA THR A 337 30.27 9.52 10.15
C THR A 337 31.61 8.92 9.70
N PHE A 338 31.98 9.12 8.43
CA PHE A 338 33.21 8.62 7.85
C PHE A 338 34.34 9.67 7.80
N GLY A 339 34.21 10.81 8.49
CA GLY A 339 35.27 11.83 8.59
C GLY A 339 35.35 12.81 7.42
N HIS A 340 34.38 12.82 6.51
CA HIS A 340 34.27 13.73 5.36
C HIS A 340 33.38 14.95 5.69
N ALA A 341 33.68 15.64 6.80
CA ALA A 341 32.84 16.72 7.33
C ALA A 341 32.57 17.84 6.32
N GLU A 342 33.58 18.20 5.52
CA GLU A 342 33.45 19.27 4.51
C GLU A 342 32.46 18.92 3.40
N MET A 343 32.52 17.69 2.88
CA MET A 343 31.53 17.17 1.94
C MET A 343 30.13 17.15 2.56
N GLY A 344 30.05 16.79 3.85
CA GLY A 344 28.82 16.86 4.63
C GLY A 344 28.23 18.28 4.68
N ARG A 345 29.06 19.33 4.84
CA ARG A 345 28.59 20.72 4.82
C ARG A 345 27.94 21.09 3.49
N VAL A 346 28.58 20.76 2.37
CA VAL A 346 28.01 21.02 1.02
C VAL A 346 26.67 20.30 0.85
N ALA A 347 26.59 19.03 1.23
CA ALA A 347 25.35 18.24 1.16
C ALA A 347 24.24 18.80 2.06
N ARG A 348 24.55 19.28 3.28
CA ARG A 348 23.59 19.97 4.16
C ARG A 348 23.04 21.23 3.52
N ARG A 349 23.91 22.10 2.99
CA ARG A 349 23.49 23.36 2.35
C ARG A 349 22.63 23.07 1.13
N ALA A 350 22.98 22.06 0.33
CA ALA A 350 22.16 21.64 -0.81
C ALA A 350 20.77 21.16 -0.37
N ALA A 351 20.69 20.35 0.70
CA ALA A 351 19.40 19.93 1.25
C ALA A 351 18.55 21.11 1.74
N ALA A 352 19.17 22.07 2.45
CA ALA A 352 18.50 23.27 2.93
C ALA A 352 17.98 24.14 1.76
N ALA A 353 18.77 24.29 0.69
CA ALA A 353 18.37 25.03 -0.48
C ALA A 353 17.15 24.39 -1.17
N VAL A 354 17.11 23.05 -1.30
CA VAL A 354 15.95 22.34 -1.84
C VAL A 354 14.71 22.53 -0.96
N ARG A 355 14.87 22.49 0.38
CA ARG A 355 13.75 22.74 1.30
C ARG A 355 13.21 24.17 1.19
N ALA A 356 14.08 25.17 1.12
CA ALA A 356 13.66 26.56 0.89
C ALA A 356 12.91 26.71 -0.44
N ALA A 357 13.28 25.95 -1.47
CA ALA A 357 12.56 25.93 -2.74
C ALA A 357 11.19 25.23 -2.67
N LEU A 358 10.97 24.28 -1.75
CA LEU A 358 9.67 23.61 -1.54
C LEU A 358 8.59 24.55 -0.98
N GLU A 359 8.99 25.60 -0.25
CA GLU A 359 8.09 26.65 0.24
C GLU A 359 7.71 27.65 -0.86
N GLY A 360 8.45 27.66 -1.98
CA GLY A 360 8.25 28.56 -3.11
C GLY A 360 7.37 28.00 -4.24
N PRO A 361 7.17 28.79 -5.30
CA PRO A 361 6.42 28.35 -6.48
C PRO A 361 7.12 27.19 -7.22
N PRO A 362 6.39 26.33 -7.95
CA PRO A 362 6.93 25.10 -8.56
C PRO A 362 8.15 25.30 -9.47
N TRP A 363 8.24 26.44 -10.16
CA TRP A 363 9.38 26.74 -11.04
C TRP A 363 10.71 26.87 -10.26
N ARG A 364 10.70 27.27 -8.99
CA ARG A 364 11.91 27.34 -8.15
C ARG A 364 12.53 25.97 -7.95
N LEU A 365 11.71 24.92 -7.83
CA LEU A 365 12.18 23.54 -7.71
C LEU A 365 12.85 23.08 -9.01
N GLN A 366 12.37 23.50 -10.17
CA GLN A 366 13.02 23.18 -11.43
C GLN A 366 14.35 23.93 -11.61
N ALA A 367 14.37 25.22 -11.25
CA ALA A 367 15.60 26.03 -11.31
C ALA A 367 16.69 25.44 -10.41
N ILE A 368 16.36 25.14 -9.15
CA ILE A 368 17.33 24.52 -8.22
C ILE A 368 17.74 23.11 -8.67
N ALA A 369 16.84 22.34 -9.31
CA ALA A 369 17.20 21.05 -9.89
C ALA A 369 18.28 21.18 -10.97
N ILE A 370 18.18 22.20 -11.82
CA ILE A 370 19.16 22.43 -12.88
C ILE A 370 20.49 22.86 -12.27
N ASP A 371 20.46 23.83 -11.35
CA ASP A 371 21.68 24.39 -10.76
C ASP A 371 22.44 23.38 -9.89
N LEU A 372 21.74 22.45 -9.21
CA LEU A 372 22.36 21.40 -8.40
C LEU A 372 23.22 20.41 -9.21
N ALA A 373 23.09 20.36 -10.54
CA ALA A 373 23.89 19.45 -11.36
C ALA A 373 25.40 19.68 -11.18
N VAL A 374 25.81 20.95 -11.11
CA VAL A 374 27.22 21.34 -10.93
C VAL A 374 27.71 20.96 -9.53
N THR A 375 26.88 21.14 -8.51
CA THR A 375 27.18 20.72 -7.14
C THR A 375 27.37 19.20 -7.05
N VAL A 376 26.49 18.41 -7.68
CA VAL A 376 26.60 16.94 -7.70
C VAL A 376 27.87 16.49 -8.43
N ALA A 377 28.21 17.10 -9.57
CA ALA A 377 29.43 16.80 -10.31
C ALA A 377 30.70 17.12 -9.49
N ALA A 378 30.67 18.20 -8.72
CA ALA A 378 31.75 18.57 -7.82
C ALA A 378 31.93 17.53 -6.69
N LEU A 379 30.83 17.09 -6.07
CA LEU A 379 30.86 16.02 -5.06
C LEU A 379 31.37 14.68 -5.61
N ARG A 380 31.07 14.34 -6.87
CA ARG A 380 31.67 13.17 -7.54
C ARG A 380 33.17 13.33 -7.75
N SER A 381 33.61 14.51 -8.16
CA SER A 381 35.04 14.81 -8.33
C SER A 381 35.81 14.68 -7.02
N TYR A 382 35.20 15.07 -5.90
CA TYR A 382 35.74 14.87 -4.55
C TYR A 382 35.97 13.37 -4.22
N LEU A 383 35.00 12.51 -4.53
CA LEU A 383 35.11 11.06 -4.30
C LEU A 383 36.13 10.37 -5.24
N GLY A 384 36.28 10.89 -6.46
CA GLY A 384 37.14 10.31 -7.48
C GLY A 384 38.64 10.60 -7.32
N THR A 385 39.02 11.48 -6.39
CA THR A 385 40.41 11.87 -6.16
C THR A 385 40.89 11.54 -4.75
N SER A 386 42.16 11.15 -4.64
CA SER A 386 42.86 10.97 -3.37
C SER A 386 43.75 12.18 -3.01
N ASP A 387 43.89 13.14 -3.94
CA ASP A 387 44.64 14.37 -3.73
C ASP A 387 43.81 15.38 -2.92
N GLU A 388 44.37 15.88 -1.81
CA GLU A 388 43.68 16.74 -0.85
C GLU A 388 43.38 18.13 -1.45
N GLU A 389 44.30 18.67 -2.24
CA GLU A 389 44.12 19.95 -2.94
C GLU A 389 42.98 19.83 -3.97
N ALA A 390 42.97 18.77 -4.78
CA ALA A 390 41.88 18.49 -5.71
C ALA A 390 40.52 18.29 -5.00
N ARG A 391 40.51 17.65 -3.82
CA ARG A 391 39.30 17.53 -2.98
C ARG A 391 38.80 18.89 -2.53
N HIS A 392 39.68 19.74 -2.01
CA HIS A 392 39.32 21.09 -1.56
C HIS A 392 38.77 21.94 -2.71
N GLN A 393 39.42 21.91 -3.88
CA GLN A 393 38.95 22.61 -5.08
C GLN A 393 37.61 22.09 -5.60
N ALA A 394 37.35 20.78 -5.47
CA ALA A 394 36.05 20.22 -5.81
C ALA A 394 34.95 20.75 -4.88
N LEU A 395 35.18 20.73 -3.56
CA LEU A 395 34.20 21.24 -2.60
C LEU A 395 33.93 22.73 -2.78
N LYS A 396 34.97 23.54 -2.97
CA LYS A 396 34.84 24.98 -3.24
C LYS A 396 33.96 25.25 -4.47
N ARG A 397 34.19 24.52 -5.57
CA ARG A 397 33.34 24.62 -6.78
C ARG A 397 31.88 24.25 -6.50
N GLY A 398 31.65 23.24 -5.66
CA GLY A 398 30.29 22.87 -5.23
C GLY A 398 29.61 23.96 -4.40
N GLU A 399 30.34 24.57 -3.48
CA GLU A 399 29.85 25.67 -2.64
C GLU A 399 29.55 26.93 -3.45
N ASP A 400 30.47 27.36 -4.32
CA ASP A 400 30.30 28.53 -5.18
C ASP A 400 29.05 28.36 -6.08
N SER A 401 28.89 27.16 -6.66
CA SER A 401 27.72 26.82 -7.48
C SER A 401 26.43 26.87 -6.67
N LEU A 402 26.42 26.32 -5.47
CA LEU A 402 25.23 26.29 -4.62
C LEU A 402 24.85 27.70 -4.15
N GLN A 403 25.85 28.51 -3.78
CA GLN A 403 25.64 29.90 -3.40
C GLN A 403 25.01 30.69 -4.54
N ALA A 404 25.52 30.53 -5.78
CA ALA A 404 24.96 31.15 -6.97
C ALA A 404 23.50 30.71 -7.23
N ALA A 405 23.17 29.44 -6.99
CA ALA A 405 21.82 28.89 -7.15
C ALA A 405 20.82 29.46 -6.13
N THR A 406 21.28 29.78 -4.92
CA THR A 406 20.44 30.28 -3.83
C THR A 406 20.28 31.81 -3.79
N HIS A 407 20.97 32.55 -4.66
CA HIS A 407 20.89 34.00 -4.66
C HIS A 407 19.52 34.50 -5.23
N PRO A 408 18.82 35.43 -4.55
CA PRO A 408 17.48 35.90 -4.92
C PRO A 408 17.39 36.68 -6.25
N SER A 409 18.52 37.01 -6.88
CA SER A 409 18.59 37.82 -8.11
C SER A 409 18.09 37.10 -9.38
N ARG A 410 17.49 35.91 -9.25
CA ARG A 410 16.93 35.08 -10.33
C ARG A 410 15.40 34.91 -10.25
N GLU A 411 14.71 35.72 -9.44
CA GLU A 411 13.29 35.93 -9.73
C GLU A 411 13.19 36.61 -11.09
N PRO A 412 12.43 36.05 -12.06
CA PRO A 412 12.16 36.80 -13.27
C PRO A 412 11.44 38.07 -12.82
N THR A 413 12.11 39.22 -12.94
CA THR A 413 11.43 40.51 -12.90
C THR A 413 10.44 40.50 -14.05
N VAL A 414 9.19 40.17 -13.75
CA VAL A 414 8.08 40.37 -14.68
C VAL A 414 7.89 41.87 -14.71
N ASP A 415 8.07 42.47 -15.88
CA ASP A 415 7.80 43.89 -16.05
C ASP A 415 6.35 44.14 -15.61
N ILE A 416 6.11 45.16 -14.78
CA ILE A 416 4.75 45.50 -14.31
C ILE A 416 3.79 45.70 -15.49
N GLU A 417 4.33 46.07 -16.65
CA GLU A 417 3.62 46.26 -17.91
C GLU A 417 3.12 44.94 -18.54
N GLU A 418 3.74 43.79 -18.24
CA GLU A 418 3.29 42.44 -18.65
C GLU A 418 2.23 41.83 -17.70
N LEU A 419 2.08 42.38 -16.49
CA LEU A 419 1.06 41.96 -15.52
C LEU A 419 -0.32 42.61 -15.74
N VAL A 420 -0.45 43.40 -16.80
CA VAL A 420 -1.66 44.13 -17.13
C VAL A 420 -2.38 43.40 -18.26
N TYR A 421 -3.55 42.84 -17.96
CA TYR A 421 -4.42 42.27 -18.98
C TYR A 421 -4.70 43.31 -20.08
N THR A 422 -4.54 42.91 -21.35
CA THR A 422 -5.13 43.65 -22.45
C THR A 422 -6.66 43.59 -22.30
N THR A 423 -7.38 44.55 -22.88
CA THR A 423 -8.86 44.55 -22.84
C THR A 423 -9.45 43.24 -23.37
N GLU A 424 -8.84 42.66 -24.40
CA GLU A 424 -9.27 41.38 -24.98
C GLU A 424 -8.96 40.20 -24.05
N ASP A 425 -7.77 40.16 -23.46
CA ASP A 425 -7.38 39.10 -22.53
C ASP A 425 -8.19 39.13 -21.23
N ALA A 426 -8.50 40.34 -20.73
CA ALA A 426 -9.36 40.52 -19.56
C ALA A 426 -10.77 39.95 -19.81
N VAL A 427 -11.33 40.20 -21.00
CA VAL A 427 -12.65 39.71 -21.39
C VAL A 427 -12.65 38.20 -21.58
N GLU A 428 -11.65 37.63 -22.24
CA GLU A 428 -11.53 36.17 -22.41
C GLU A 428 -11.32 35.45 -21.08
N ARG A 429 -10.49 36.00 -20.18
CA ARG A 429 -10.30 35.46 -18.83
C ARG A 429 -11.59 35.53 -18.02
N ALA A 430 -12.31 36.65 -18.06
CA ALA A 430 -13.59 36.79 -17.38
C ALA A 430 -14.62 35.74 -17.88
N LYS A 431 -14.71 35.50 -19.19
CA LYS A 431 -15.58 34.43 -19.74
C LYS A 431 -15.22 33.05 -19.21
N SER A 432 -13.92 32.75 -19.13
CA SER A 432 -13.44 31.47 -18.60
C SER A 432 -13.82 31.30 -17.12
N LEU A 433 -13.65 32.34 -16.31
CA LEU A 433 -14.01 32.35 -14.89
C LEU A 433 -15.52 32.18 -14.67
N TRP A 434 -16.35 32.82 -15.50
CA TRP A 434 -17.81 32.64 -15.50
C TRP A 434 -18.22 31.20 -15.79
N SER A 435 -17.55 30.55 -16.76
CA SER A 435 -17.79 29.14 -17.08
C SER A 435 -17.40 28.21 -15.93
N GLU A 436 -16.24 28.47 -15.29
CA GLU A 436 -15.74 27.71 -14.14
C GLU A 436 -16.66 27.87 -12.92
N ALA A 437 -17.10 29.09 -12.59
CA ALA A 437 -18.06 29.34 -11.52
C ALA A 437 -19.38 28.60 -11.77
N GLY A 438 -19.88 28.60 -13.01
CA GLY A 438 -21.06 27.83 -13.39
C GLY A 438 -20.90 26.32 -13.23
N SER A 439 -19.68 25.79 -13.45
CA SER A 439 -19.35 24.39 -13.20
C SER A 439 -19.38 24.07 -11.70
N VAL A 440 -18.77 24.92 -10.87
CA VAL A 440 -18.73 24.78 -9.41
C VAL A 440 -20.15 24.78 -8.81
N ILE A 441 -21.01 25.70 -9.26
CA ILE A 441 -22.40 25.82 -8.79
C ILE A 441 -23.26 24.60 -9.19
N ARG A 442 -23.01 24.01 -10.37
CA ARG A 442 -23.76 22.83 -10.86
C ARG A 442 -23.23 21.50 -10.33
N SER A 443 -22.17 21.51 -9.52
CA SER A 443 -21.61 20.30 -8.96
C SER A 443 -22.56 19.69 -7.90
N PRO A 444 -22.47 18.37 -7.62
CA PRO A 444 -23.32 17.70 -6.63
C PRO A 444 -23.16 18.23 -5.20
N GLN A 445 -22.02 18.87 -4.90
CA GLN A 445 -21.71 19.56 -3.65
C GLN A 445 -21.14 20.95 -3.98
N PRO A 446 -21.99 21.96 -4.18
CA PRO A 446 -21.55 23.27 -4.62
C PRO A 446 -20.71 23.98 -3.55
N ASP A 447 -19.52 24.43 -3.96
CA ASP A 447 -18.63 25.29 -3.16
C ASP A 447 -18.92 26.76 -3.51
N PHE A 448 -19.80 27.37 -2.71
CA PHE A 448 -20.25 28.74 -2.95
C PHE A 448 -19.18 29.80 -2.68
N ASP A 449 -18.25 29.54 -1.76
CA ASP A 449 -17.17 30.48 -1.45
C ASP A 449 -16.18 30.57 -2.62
N ARG A 450 -15.83 29.40 -3.20
CA ARG A 450 -15.03 29.37 -4.43
C ARG A 450 -15.77 30.01 -5.61
N ALA A 451 -17.05 29.72 -5.79
CA ALA A 451 -17.84 30.33 -6.86
C ALA A 451 -17.92 31.85 -6.72
N GLN A 452 -18.07 32.36 -5.50
CA GLN A 452 -18.08 33.79 -5.21
C GLN A 452 -16.72 34.44 -5.53
N GLY A 453 -15.61 33.79 -5.18
CA GLY A 453 -14.27 34.28 -5.52
C GLY A 453 -14.04 34.39 -7.03
N LEU A 454 -14.43 33.36 -7.79
CA LEU A 454 -14.32 33.35 -9.25
C LEU A 454 -15.18 34.44 -9.93
N LEU A 455 -16.38 34.69 -9.40
CA LEU A 455 -17.28 35.72 -9.92
C LEU A 455 -16.78 37.14 -9.60
N ALA A 456 -16.22 37.36 -8.41
CA ALA A 456 -15.63 38.64 -8.04
C ALA A 456 -14.44 38.98 -8.96
N GLU A 457 -13.53 38.03 -9.19
CA GLU A 457 -12.39 38.20 -10.11
C GLU A 457 -12.86 38.49 -11.53
N ALA A 458 -13.90 37.80 -12.02
CA ALA A 458 -14.45 38.03 -13.35
C ALA A 458 -15.06 39.44 -13.50
N LEU A 459 -15.73 39.95 -12.47
CA LEU A 459 -16.31 41.30 -12.46
C LEU A 459 -15.23 42.38 -12.45
N ASP A 460 -14.16 42.19 -11.66
CA ASP A 460 -13.04 43.13 -11.61
C ASP A 460 -12.33 43.22 -12.97
N LEU A 461 -12.14 42.09 -13.67
CA LEU A 461 -11.56 42.06 -15.01
C LEU A 461 -12.45 42.76 -16.06
N ILE A 462 -13.78 42.61 -15.95
CA ILE A 462 -14.72 43.33 -16.81
C ILE A 462 -14.68 44.84 -16.53
N GLY A 463 -14.64 45.24 -15.26
CA GLY A 463 -14.49 46.64 -14.86
C GLY A 463 -13.21 47.25 -15.45
N HIS A 464 -12.09 46.53 -15.32
CA HIS A 464 -10.82 46.94 -15.91
C HIS A 464 -10.87 47.09 -17.44
N ALA A 465 -11.58 46.19 -18.13
CA ALA A 465 -11.77 46.27 -19.57
C ALA A 465 -12.59 47.50 -19.97
N LEU A 466 -13.67 47.81 -19.24
CA LEU A 466 -14.55 48.94 -19.50
C LEU A 466 -13.85 50.30 -19.27
N ASP A 467 -13.14 50.45 -18.15
CA ASP A 467 -12.41 51.68 -17.82
C ASP A 467 -11.38 52.05 -18.90
N ARG A 468 -10.80 51.04 -19.57
CA ARG A 468 -9.82 51.23 -20.66
C ARG A 468 -10.45 51.56 -22.00
N VAL A 469 -11.67 51.12 -22.25
CA VAL A 469 -12.42 51.51 -23.45
C VAL A 469 -12.83 52.98 -23.36
N ASP A 470 -13.28 53.43 -22.18
CA ASP A 470 -13.64 54.83 -21.93
C ASP A 470 -12.44 55.79 -21.98
N ALA A 471 -11.27 55.33 -21.53
CA ALA A 471 -10.02 56.10 -21.65
C ALA A 471 -9.55 56.28 -23.11
N ARG A 472 -9.97 55.41 -24.04
CA ARG A 472 -9.64 55.51 -25.48
C ARG A 472 -10.63 56.36 -26.28
N THR A 473 -11.88 56.51 -25.83
CA THR A 473 -12.89 57.34 -26.49
C THR A 473 -12.84 58.82 -26.08
N THR A 474 -12.09 59.14 -25.01
CA THR A 474 -11.93 60.52 -24.49
C THR A 474 -10.64 61.20 -24.99
N LYS A 475 -9.82 60.51 -25.80
CA LYS A 475 -8.69 61.07 -26.56
C LYS A 475 -9.05 61.13 -28.03
#